data_AF-A0A8I2YLB7-F1
#
_entry.id   AF-A0A8I2YLB7-F1
#
_cell.length_a   1.000
_cell.length_b   1.000
_cell.length_c   1.000
_cell.angle_alpha   90.00
_cell.angle_beta   90.00
_cell.angle_gamma   90.00
#
_symmetry.space_group_name_H-M   'P 1'
#
loop_
_entity.id
_entity.type
_entity.pdbx_description
1 polymer ?
#
loop_
_entity_poly.entity_id
_entity_poly.type
_entity_poly.pdbx_seq_one_letter_code
_entity_poly.pdbx_strand_id
1 'polypeptide(L)'
;MTWSAAPISINAVIDDKLYIGKYAPPTALPFTQSYFQLSLSAALSQDVQKKLGITHLLSVCVEHTFDPQPNTMVVPVQDSEYEDLLIHLPGACLFIETALSRGGKVLVHCVMGISRSATVICAYRECSRQSLVICRVSTLPLLFQVMVSQRLSVSAAIQYVRKSRPEIHPNYGFVRQLHAFAKCRYRPSWTNSEYIAWKRRQKREVTKYLNLLTDCIPVIPDQLYLTSEFPGDPDAAEALLLDLGVTHLLSISSAQLPKPNIPSIYQHCFIDVPNSAREALLLELSHVCTFIGDAIARGGQVLVQCRVELRACIVVCAYLMASRNISPRQAFTILEAALPLYNPTTAFYRHLDIFAACNFHPTVDHPIVHAWLAEQSSGPLLKLATKTQSITTNPPSLTITTSTTLSNCVPSRPLDAFDLASLNEVLLRYQSTSEMVS
;
A
#
# COMPACT_ATOMS: atom_id res chain seq x y z
N MET A 1 -33.61 14.12 26.08
CA MET A 1 -32.29 14.78 26.10
C MET A 1 -32.16 15.67 24.86
N THR A 2 -31.55 16.84 24.97
CA THR A 2 -31.30 17.74 23.83
C THR A 2 -30.03 17.31 23.10
N TRP A 3 -30.12 17.07 21.79
CA TRP A 3 -29.03 16.50 20.97
C TRP A 3 -27.92 17.50 20.59
N SER A 4 -27.73 18.56 21.37
CA SER A 4 -26.81 19.68 21.10
C SER A 4 -25.36 19.44 21.58
N ALA A 5 -25.01 18.20 21.94
CA ALA A 5 -23.78 17.88 22.68
C ALA A 5 -22.75 17.03 21.90
N ALA A 6 -23.05 16.64 20.66
CA ALA A 6 -22.09 15.90 19.84
C ALA A 6 -21.07 16.86 19.18
N PRO A 7 -19.75 16.65 19.35
CA PRO A 7 -18.73 17.56 18.82
C PRO A 7 -18.67 17.56 17.28
N ILE A 8 -19.27 18.57 16.68
CA ILE A 8 -19.12 18.93 15.26
C ILE A 8 -17.72 19.56 15.09
N SER A 9 -16.84 18.87 14.37
CA SER A 9 -15.48 19.37 14.06
C SER A 9 -15.50 20.01 12.68
N ILE A 10 -15.49 21.34 12.65
CA ILE A 10 -15.31 22.11 11.42
C ILE A 10 -13.98 22.87 11.50
N ASN A 11 -13.10 22.61 10.54
CA ASN A 11 -11.76 23.16 10.48
C ASN A 11 -11.68 24.16 9.30
N ALA A 12 -11.26 25.40 9.55
CA ALA A 12 -10.96 26.35 8.48
C ALA A 12 -9.64 25.94 7.80
N VAL A 13 -9.64 25.87 6.47
CA VAL A 13 -8.50 25.41 5.63
C VAL A 13 -7.90 26.55 4.81
N ILE A 14 -8.68 27.57 4.47
CA ILE A 14 -8.21 28.79 3.79
C ILE A 14 -8.86 29.99 4.45
N ASP A 15 -8.05 30.82 5.11
CA ASP A 15 -8.32 32.21 5.48
C ASP A 15 -9.71 32.49 6.09
N ASP A 16 -10.22 31.58 6.93
CA ASP A 16 -11.56 31.60 7.54
C ASP A 16 -12.74 31.62 6.53
N LYS A 17 -12.50 31.20 5.28
CA LYS A 17 -13.49 31.19 4.19
C LYS A 17 -13.80 29.81 3.63
N LEU A 18 -12.82 28.92 3.48
CA LEU A 18 -13.04 27.53 3.08
C LEU A 18 -12.87 26.61 4.29
N TYR A 19 -13.86 25.74 4.52
CA TYR A 19 -13.93 24.87 5.68
C TYR A 19 -14.12 23.41 5.27
N ILE A 20 -13.59 22.50 6.08
CA ILE A 20 -13.87 21.06 6.02
C ILE A 20 -14.62 20.62 7.28
N GLY A 21 -15.67 19.82 7.11
CA GLY A 21 -16.54 19.36 8.20
C GLY A 21 -16.51 17.86 8.48
N LYS A 22 -16.57 17.51 9.77
CA LYS A 22 -16.79 16.17 10.33
C LYS A 22 -17.78 16.25 11.49
N TYR A 23 -18.57 15.19 11.69
CA TYR A 23 -19.18 14.88 12.98
C TYR A 23 -18.30 13.90 13.76
N ALA A 24 -18.04 14.18 15.04
CA ALA A 24 -17.57 13.18 15.98
C ALA A 24 -18.74 12.79 16.90
N PRO A 25 -19.20 11.52 16.88
CA PRO A 25 -20.14 11.05 17.89
C PRO A 25 -19.46 11.00 19.26
N PRO A 26 -20.23 11.06 20.36
CA PRO A 26 -19.74 10.59 21.66
C PRO A 26 -19.23 9.14 21.57
N THR A 27 -18.20 8.81 22.34
CA THR A 27 -17.59 7.48 22.36
C THR A 27 -18.53 6.39 22.88
N ALA A 28 -18.25 5.14 22.50
CA ALA A 28 -18.95 3.90 22.91
C ALA A 28 -20.36 3.66 22.32
N LEU A 29 -20.50 3.75 20.99
CA LEU A 29 -21.72 3.36 20.27
C LEU A 29 -21.38 2.72 18.89
N PRO A 30 -21.93 1.54 18.53
CA PRO A 30 -21.48 0.73 17.38
C PRO A 30 -22.03 1.17 16.02
N PHE A 31 -21.17 1.27 14.99
CA PHE A 31 -21.50 1.71 13.63
C PHE A 31 -22.71 0.97 13.01
N THR A 32 -23.85 1.66 12.89
CA THR A 32 -25.00 1.23 12.06
C THR A 32 -25.43 2.34 11.10
N GLN A 33 -26.31 2.04 10.14
CA GLN A 33 -26.70 2.98 9.07
C GLN A 33 -27.27 4.33 9.58
N SER A 34 -27.93 4.33 10.74
CA SER A 34 -28.40 5.53 11.46
C SER A 34 -27.28 6.52 11.85
N TYR A 35 -26.04 6.07 12.00
CA TYR A 35 -24.90 6.92 12.40
C TYR A 35 -24.46 7.84 11.27
N PHE A 36 -24.57 7.38 10.03
CA PHE A 36 -24.27 8.15 8.84
C PHE A 36 -25.24 9.33 8.72
N GLN A 37 -26.53 9.08 8.94
CA GLN A 37 -27.58 10.10 8.88
C GLN A 37 -27.47 11.11 10.04
N LEU A 38 -27.15 10.64 11.26
CA LEU A 38 -26.82 11.51 12.39
C LEU A 38 -25.60 12.40 12.10
N SER A 39 -24.52 11.82 11.55
CA SER A 39 -23.28 12.54 11.19
C SER A 39 -23.55 13.74 10.28
N LEU A 40 -24.27 13.47 9.18
CA LEU A 40 -24.63 14.49 8.20
C LEU A 40 -25.50 15.57 8.85
N SER A 41 -26.58 15.20 9.56
CA SER A 41 -27.51 16.17 10.15
C SER A 41 -26.86 17.22 11.06
N ALA A 42 -25.80 16.85 11.77
CA ALA A 42 -25.13 17.72 12.74
C ALA A 42 -24.11 18.66 12.09
N ALA A 43 -23.27 18.17 11.15
CA ALA A 43 -22.39 19.04 10.35
C ALA A 43 -23.18 20.08 9.53
N LEU A 44 -24.46 19.79 9.29
CA LEU A 44 -25.44 20.62 8.59
C LEU A 44 -26.32 21.48 9.51
N SER A 45 -26.01 21.54 10.81
CA SER A 45 -26.72 22.39 11.77
C SER A 45 -26.75 23.85 11.30
N GLN A 46 -27.96 24.39 11.12
CA GLN A 46 -28.15 25.79 10.73
C GLN A 46 -27.49 26.76 11.72
N ASP A 47 -27.40 26.41 13.00
CA ASP A 47 -26.84 27.31 14.02
C ASP A 47 -25.30 27.34 13.95
N VAL A 48 -24.67 26.22 13.56
CA VAL A 48 -23.24 26.18 13.27
C VAL A 48 -22.93 26.91 11.96
N GLN A 49 -23.77 26.74 10.92
CA GLN A 49 -23.66 27.52 9.68
C GLN A 49 -23.77 29.03 9.94
N LYS A 50 -24.80 29.48 10.68
CA LYS A 50 -24.97 30.88 11.10
C LYS A 50 -23.78 31.38 11.91
N LYS A 51 -23.31 30.62 12.91
CA LYS A 51 -22.21 31.00 13.80
C LYS A 51 -20.88 31.18 13.08
N LEU A 52 -20.59 30.34 12.08
CA LEU A 52 -19.37 30.45 11.26
C LEU A 52 -19.54 31.40 10.07
N GLY A 53 -20.77 31.78 9.72
CA GLY A 53 -21.10 32.59 8.55
C GLY A 53 -21.02 31.81 7.23
N ILE A 54 -21.24 30.49 7.26
CA ILE A 54 -21.26 29.64 6.05
C ILE A 54 -22.39 30.11 5.13
N THR A 55 -22.05 30.47 3.89
CA THR A 55 -23.02 30.95 2.89
C THR A 55 -23.28 29.93 1.79
N HIS A 56 -22.37 28.98 1.58
CA HIS A 56 -22.45 27.94 0.54
C HIS A 56 -22.03 26.57 1.11
N LEU A 57 -22.62 25.51 0.57
CA LEU A 57 -22.39 24.13 1.01
C LEU A 57 -22.06 23.21 -0.17
N LEU A 58 -21.00 22.42 -0.04
CA LEU A 58 -20.60 21.41 -1.00
C LEU A 58 -20.55 20.02 -0.33
N SER A 59 -21.49 19.16 -0.73
CA SER A 59 -21.68 17.81 -0.18
C SER A 59 -21.08 16.79 -1.12
N VAL A 60 -20.09 16.02 -0.66
CA VAL A 60 -19.36 15.03 -1.47
C VAL A 60 -19.69 13.63 -0.97
N CYS A 61 -20.94 13.20 -1.22
CA CYS A 61 -21.52 11.96 -0.70
C CYS A 61 -22.82 11.59 -1.43
N VAL A 62 -23.09 10.30 -1.62
CA VAL A 62 -24.41 9.76 -2.05
C VAL A 62 -25.41 9.72 -0.89
N GLU A 63 -24.89 9.67 0.33
CA GLU A 63 -25.63 9.48 1.59
C GLU A 63 -26.47 10.71 1.99
N HIS A 64 -26.43 11.80 1.22
CA HIS A 64 -27.18 13.03 1.50
C HIS A 64 -27.67 13.74 0.23
N THR A 65 -28.96 13.62 -0.06
CA THR A 65 -29.68 14.44 -1.04
C THR A 65 -30.45 15.54 -0.33
N PHE A 66 -30.12 16.81 -0.61
CA PHE A 66 -30.93 17.95 -0.21
C PHE A 66 -32.07 18.20 -1.22
N ASP A 67 -33.12 18.88 -0.76
CA ASP A 67 -33.93 19.72 -1.65
C ASP A 67 -33.01 20.77 -2.33
N PRO A 68 -33.08 20.99 -3.66
CA PRO A 68 -32.16 21.90 -4.34
C PRO A 68 -32.24 23.35 -3.84
N GLN A 69 -31.22 23.79 -3.08
CA GLN A 69 -31.11 25.16 -2.59
C GLN A 69 -30.03 25.94 -3.37
N PRO A 70 -30.22 27.25 -3.60
CA PRO A 70 -29.43 28.03 -4.56
C PRO A 70 -27.93 28.13 -4.26
N ASN A 71 -27.53 27.97 -2.99
CA ASN A 71 -26.13 28.00 -2.55
C ASN A 71 -25.61 26.60 -2.18
N THR A 72 -26.22 25.53 -2.67
CA THR A 72 -25.82 24.14 -2.39
C THR A 72 -25.38 23.42 -3.66
N MET A 73 -24.37 22.56 -3.53
CA MET A 73 -23.95 21.62 -4.57
C MET A 73 -23.74 20.24 -3.96
N VAL A 74 -24.23 19.21 -4.66
CA VAL A 74 -24.03 17.80 -4.29
C VAL A 74 -23.20 17.12 -5.39
N VAL A 75 -22.16 16.40 -4.97
CA VAL A 75 -21.35 15.49 -5.77
C VAL A 75 -21.62 14.09 -5.23
N PRO A 76 -22.56 13.33 -5.85
CA PRO A 76 -23.04 12.07 -5.30
C PRO A 76 -22.05 10.93 -5.60
N VAL A 77 -20.98 10.84 -4.81
CA VAL A 77 -19.93 9.81 -4.92
C VAL A 77 -19.78 8.98 -3.65
N GLN A 78 -19.49 7.70 -3.80
CA GLN A 78 -19.14 6.77 -2.71
C GLN A 78 -17.70 6.98 -2.23
N ASP A 79 -17.39 6.61 -0.98
CA ASP A 79 -15.99 6.53 -0.50
C ASP A 79 -15.43 5.16 -0.93
N SER A 80 -14.95 5.08 -2.17
CA SER A 80 -14.42 3.87 -2.80
C SER A 80 -13.28 4.23 -3.75
N GLU A 81 -12.24 3.40 -3.81
CA GLU A 81 -11.05 3.65 -4.61
C GLU A 81 -11.34 3.56 -6.13
N TYR A 82 -12.45 2.91 -6.50
CA TYR A 82 -12.88 2.73 -7.89
C TYR A 82 -13.78 3.87 -8.42
N GLU A 83 -14.20 4.77 -7.54
CA GLU A 83 -15.23 5.80 -7.79
C GLU A 83 -14.67 7.01 -8.56
N ASP A 84 -15.45 7.56 -9.51
CA ASP A 84 -15.01 8.68 -10.37
C ASP A 84 -15.36 10.05 -9.79
N LEU A 85 -14.59 10.49 -8.79
CA LEU A 85 -14.64 11.87 -8.31
C LEU A 85 -13.97 12.84 -9.31
N LEU A 86 -12.98 12.37 -10.07
CA LEU A 86 -12.19 13.16 -11.03
C LEU A 86 -13.05 13.97 -12.01
N ILE A 87 -14.07 13.37 -12.62
CA ILE A 87 -14.94 14.07 -13.58
C ILE A 87 -15.76 15.21 -12.94
N HIS A 88 -16.00 15.16 -11.63
CA HIS A 88 -16.73 16.19 -10.88
C HIS A 88 -15.85 17.33 -10.33
N LEU A 89 -14.53 17.11 -10.20
CA LEU A 89 -13.59 18.09 -9.64
C LEU A 89 -13.66 19.49 -10.29
N PRO A 90 -13.81 19.67 -11.62
CA PRO A 90 -13.94 20.99 -12.23
C PRO A 90 -15.15 21.79 -11.70
N GLY A 91 -16.32 21.14 -11.59
CA GLY A 91 -17.54 21.77 -11.10
C GLY A 91 -17.44 22.13 -9.62
N ALA A 92 -16.92 21.21 -8.81
CA ALA A 92 -16.66 21.42 -7.39
C ALA A 92 -15.69 22.61 -7.14
N CYS A 93 -14.59 22.67 -7.89
CA CYS A 93 -13.63 23.78 -7.80
C CYS A 93 -14.25 25.12 -8.25
N LEU A 94 -15.06 25.12 -9.31
CA LEU A 94 -15.76 26.31 -9.80
C LEU A 94 -16.81 26.83 -8.80
N PHE A 95 -17.54 25.93 -8.14
CA PHE A 95 -18.49 26.29 -7.08
C PHE A 95 -17.78 26.97 -5.90
N ILE A 96 -16.68 26.37 -5.41
CA ILE A 96 -15.86 26.95 -4.35
C ILE A 96 -15.34 28.34 -4.78
N GLU A 97 -14.73 28.46 -5.95
CA GLU A 97 -14.17 29.73 -6.44
C GLU A 97 -15.24 30.81 -6.62
N THR A 98 -16.41 30.46 -7.16
CA THR A 98 -17.52 31.41 -7.38
C THR A 98 -18.10 31.93 -6.06
N ALA A 99 -18.15 31.09 -5.03
CA ALA A 99 -18.58 31.50 -3.70
C ALA A 99 -17.54 32.39 -3.00
N LEU A 100 -16.26 31.98 -3.01
CA LEU A 100 -15.16 32.70 -2.36
C LEU A 100 -14.89 34.07 -3.00
N SER A 101 -14.91 34.16 -4.33
CA SER A 101 -14.73 35.42 -5.08
C SER A 101 -15.87 36.43 -4.88
N ARG A 102 -17.05 35.97 -4.45
CA ARG A 102 -18.18 36.81 -4.01
C ARG A 102 -18.12 37.20 -2.52
N GLY A 103 -17.03 36.86 -1.81
CA GLY A 103 -16.86 37.09 -0.38
C GLY A 103 -17.62 36.10 0.51
N GLY A 104 -18.19 35.03 -0.07
CA GLY A 104 -18.86 33.98 0.69
C GLY A 104 -17.91 33.05 1.43
N LYS A 105 -18.46 32.29 2.39
CA LYS A 105 -17.77 31.19 3.06
C LYS A 105 -18.38 29.85 2.62
N VAL A 106 -17.53 28.85 2.40
CA VAL A 106 -17.90 27.53 1.85
C VAL A 106 -17.56 26.43 2.87
N LEU A 107 -18.54 25.59 3.20
CA LEU A 107 -18.32 24.33 3.90
C LEU A 107 -18.30 23.17 2.89
N VAL A 108 -17.20 22.43 2.83
CA VAL A 108 -17.10 21.17 2.09
C VAL A 108 -17.13 20.01 3.08
N HIS A 109 -17.98 19.01 2.84
CA HIS A 109 -18.06 17.84 3.71
C HIS A 109 -18.37 16.56 2.92
N CYS A 110 -18.14 15.43 3.58
CA CYS A 110 -18.72 14.13 3.23
C CYS A 110 -19.34 13.56 4.52
N VAL A 111 -19.31 12.25 4.73
CA VAL A 111 -19.73 11.65 6.02
C VAL A 111 -18.70 11.91 7.13
N MET A 112 -17.41 11.64 6.88
CA MET A 112 -16.39 11.64 7.94
C MET A 112 -15.41 12.82 7.89
N GLY A 113 -15.42 13.61 6.80
CA GLY A 113 -14.44 14.69 6.61
C GLY A 113 -13.00 14.21 6.51
N ILE A 114 -12.77 12.98 6.01
CA ILE A 114 -11.45 12.31 5.95
C ILE A 114 -10.97 12.18 4.50
N SER A 115 -11.78 11.56 3.64
CA SER A 115 -11.41 11.18 2.27
C SER A 115 -12.08 12.09 1.22
N ARG A 116 -13.25 11.72 0.67
CA ARG A 116 -14.00 12.45 -0.40
C ARG A 116 -13.90 13.98 -0.38
N SER A 117 -14.23 14.63 0.75
CA SER A 117 -14.21 16.10 0.87
C SER A 117 -12.80 16.68 0.97
N ALA A 118 -11.84 15.96 1.55
CA ALA A 118 -10.44 16.35 1.55
C ALA A 118 -9.85 16.30 0.13
N THR A 119 -10.21 15.30 -0.68
CA THR A 119 -9.85 15.22 -2.10
C THR A 119 -10.31 16.47 -2.86
N VAL A 120 -11.58 16.87 -2.69
CA VAL A 120 -12.13 18.08 -3.35
C VAL A 120 -11.39 19.35 -2.94
N ILE A 121 -11.04 19.50 -1.66
CA ILE A 121 -10.25 20.65 -1.20
C ILE A 121 -8.81 20.61 -1.75
N CYS A 122 -8.16 19.44 -1.80
CA CYS A 122 -6.83 19.29 -2.40
C CYS A 122 -6.84 19.69 -3.88
N ALA A 123 -7.81 19.17 -4.65
CA ALA A 123 -8.06 19.52 -6.04
C ALA A 123 -8.25 21.04 -6.24
N TYR A 124 -9.01 21.69 -5.36
CA TYR A 124 -9.17 23.14 -5.36
C TYR A 124 -7.86 23.87 -5.04
N ARG A 125 -7.03 23.40 -4.09
CA ARG A 125 -5.73 24.00 -3.77
C ARG A 125 -4.69 23.87 -4.88
N GLU A 126 -4.67 22.75 -5.60
CA GLU A 126 -3.82 22.55 -6.78
C GLU A 126 -4.23 23.47 -7.93
N CYS A 127 -5.53 23.58 -8.19
CA CYS A 127 -6.09 24.37 -9.28
C CYS A 127 -6.02 25.89 -9.02
N SER A 128 -6.44 26.37 -7.85
CA SER A 128 -6.59 27.81 -7.55
C SER A 128 -5.28 28.61 -7.55
N ARG A 129 -4.12 27.97 -7.30
CA ARG A 129 -2.80 28.64 -7.44
C ARG A 129 -2.37 28.89 -8.88
N GLN A 130 -3.02 28.25 -9.85
CA GLN A 130 -2.84 28.54 -11.27
C GLN A 130 -3.90 29.57 -11.66
N SER A 131 -3.53 30.87 -11.58
CA SER A 131 -4.42 32.02 -11.79
C SER A 131 -5.48 31.76 -12.87
N LEU A 132 -6.75 31.84 -12.47
CA LEU A 132 -7.88 31.18 -13.14
C LEU A 132 -8.26 31.73 -14.53
N VAL A 133 -7.40 31.48 -15.52
CA VAL A 133 -7.73 31.53 -16.96
C VAL A 133 -8.76 30.43 -17.32
N ILE A 134 -8.95 29.44 -16.45
CA ILE A 134 -9.85 28.30 -16.64
C ILE A 134 -11.32 28.73 -16.89
N CYS A 135 -11.73 29.93 -16.45
CA CYS A 135 -13.13 30.39 -16.50
C CYS A 135 -13.37 31.71 -17.25
N ARG A 136 -12.39 32.27 -17.98
CA ARG A 136 -12.59 33.49 -18.80
C ARG A 136 -12.37 33.25 -20.30
N VAL A 137 -13.46 32.82 -20.95
CA VAL A 137 -13.73 32.89 -22.40
C VAL A 137 -12.84 32.00 -23.30
N SER A 138 -13.44 31.53 -24.39
CA SER A 138 -12.91 30.50 -25.30
C SER A 138 -11.75 30.93 -26.21
N THR A 139 -11.09 32.07 -25.95
CA THR A 139 -10.33 32.77 -27.00
C THR A 139 -9.08 33.50 -26.44
N LEU A 140 -7.90 32.86 -26.53
CA LEU A 140 -6.56 33.45 -26.78
C LEU A 140 -5.44 32.40 -26.49
N PRO A 141 -4.74 31.85 -27.50
CA PRO A 141 -3.81 30.73 -27.28
C PRO A 141 -2.41 31.07 -26.71
N LEU A 142 -2.00 32.35 -26.70
CA LEU A 142 -0.57 32.71 -26.74
C LEU A 142 0.10 33.11 -25.40
N LEU A 143 -0.63 33.17 -24.28
CA LEU A 143 -0.05 33.52 -22.96
C LEU A 143 0.09 32.34 -21.98
N PHE A 144 -0.27 31.12 -22.40
CA PHE A 144 -0.33 29.95 -21.50
C PHE A 144 1.05 29.39 -21.06
N GLN A 145 2.15 29.93 -21.58
CA GLN A 145 3.48 29.29 -21.50
C GLN A 145 4.35 29.75 -20.32
N VAL A 146 3.94 30.77 -19.55
CA VAL A 146 4.76 31.39 -18.49
C VAL A 146 4.42 30.89 -17.07
N MET A 147 3.24 30.29 -16.86
CA MET A 147 2.76 29.89 -15.51
C MET A 147 3.11 28.45 -15.09
N VAL A 148 4.31 27.98 -15.40
CA VAL A 148 4.75 26.59 -15.06
C VAL A 148 5.37 26.51 -13.65
N SER A 149 5.83 27.63 -13.09
CA SER A 149 6.82 27.68 -12.00
C SER A 149 6.34 27.43 -10.57
N GLN A 150 5.03 27.30 -10.30
CA GLN A 150 4.51 26.99 -8.94
C GLN A 150 3.30 26.04 -8.95
N ARG A 151 3.41 24.88 -9.60
CA ARG A 151 2.47 23.79 -9.34
C ARG A 151 2.69 23.24 -7.94
N LEU A 152 1.65 23.20 -7.11
CA LEU A 152 1.67 22.38 -5.90
C LEU A 152 1.65 20.90 -6.32
N SER A 153 2.39 20.04 -5.63
CA SER A 153 2.23 18.58 -5.79
C SER A 153 1.03 18.08 -4.99
N VAL A 154 0.46 16.94 -5.39
CA VAL A 154 -0.63 16.26 -4.68
C VAL A 154 -0.29 16.06 -3.20
N SER A 155 0.90 15.52 -2.91
CA SER A 155 1.39 15.31 -1.55
C SER A 155 1.51 16.62 -0.76
N ALA A 156 1.91 17.73 -1.40
CA ALA A 156 1.92 19.06 -0.77
C ALA A 156 0.52 19.65 -0.56
N ALA A 157 -0.47 19.30 -1.39
CA ALA A 157 -1.86 19.71 -1.21
C ALA A 157 -2.50 18.97 -0.02
N ILE A 158 -2.28 17.65 0.07
CA ILE A 158 -2.66 16.82 1.22
C ILE A 158 -1.99 17.35 2.49
N GLN A 159 -0.67 17.61 2.49
CA GLN A 159 0.03 18.20 3.63
C GLN A 159 -0.52 19.59 4.01
N TYR A 160 -0.93 20.43 3.05
CA TYR A 160 -1.55 21.72 3.35
C TYR A 160 -2.88 21.56 4.10
N VAL A 161 -3.74 20.63 3.67
CA VAL A 161 -5.01 20.35 4.37
C VAL A 161 -4.77 19.68 5.72
N ARG A 162 -3.80 18.75 5.84
CA ARG A 162 -3.40 18.11 7.12
C ARG A 162 -3.00 19.11 8.21
N LYS A 163 -2.42 20.27 7.86
CA LYS A 163 -2.13 21.35 8.84
C LYS A 163 -3.38 21.88 9.54
N SER A 164 -4.52 21.87 8.86
CA SER A 164 -5.81 22.35 9.39
C SER A 164 -6.63 21.22 10.01
N ARG A 165 -6.42 19.99 9.53
CA ARG A 165 -7.18 18.79 9.88
C ARG A 165 -6.31 17.54 9.75
N PRO A 166 -5.55 17.14 10.80
CA PRO A 166 -4.54 16.09 10.70
C PRO A 166 -5.09 14.72 10.26
N GLU A 167 -6.35 14.42 10.55
CA GLU A 167 -6.95 13.12 10.22
C GLU A 167 -7.43 12.98 8.76
N ILE A 168 -7.11 13.91 7.84
CA ILE A 168 -7.45 13.72 6.43
C ILE A 168 -6.56 12.68 5.75
N HIS A 169 -7.25 11.76 5.08
CA HIS A 169 -6.69 10.61 4.38
C HIS A 169 -7.58 10.27 3.18
N PRO A 170 -7.37 10.91 2.02
CA PRO A 170 -7.95 10.47 0.76
C PRO A 170 -7.55 9.03 0.46
N ASN A 171 -8.52 8.17 0.12
CA ASN A 171 -8.20 6.81 -0.28
C ASN A 171 -7.25 6.79 -1.51
N TYR A 172 -6.51 5.70 -1.69
CA TYR A 172 -5.49 5.62 -2.74
C TYR A 172 -6.08 5.92 -4.14
N GLY A 173 -7.29 5.45 -4.45
CA GLY A 173 -7.98 5.75 -5.70
C GLY A 173 -8.18 7.26 -5.96
N PHE A 174 -8.53 8.02 -4.93
CA PHE A 174 -8.66 9.47 -4.99
C PHE A 174 -7.31 10.20 -5.05
N VAL A 175 -6.26 9.71 -4.39
CA VAL A 175 -4.89 10.25 -4.55
C VAL A 175 -4.43 10.11 -6.01
N ARG A 176 -4.69 8.95 -6.64
CA ARG A 176 -4.42 8.74 -8.08
C ARG A 176 -5.26 9.65 -8.98
N GLN A 177 -6.45 10.04 -8.55
CA GLN A 177 -7.30 11.00 -9.27
C GLN A 177 -6.80 12.43 -9.18
N LEU A 178 -6.21 12.87 -8.06
CA LEU A 178 -5.54 14.18 -7.99
C LEU A 178 -4.37 14.27 -9.00
N HIS A 179 -3.53 13.24 -9.06
CA HIS A 179 -2.48 13.14 -10.09
C HIS A 179 -3.03 13.13 -11.52
N ALA A 180 -4.17 12.46 -11.75
CA ALA A 180 -4.84 12.48 -13.04
C ALA A 180 -5.45 13.86 -13.36
N PHE A 181 -5.97 14.59 -12.37
CA PHE A 181 -6.53 15.93 -12.50
C PHE A 181 -5.46 16.93 -12.96
N ALA A 182 -4.27 16.89 -12.35
CA ALA A 182 -3.11 17.68 -12.77
C ALA A 182 -2.64 17.34 -14.19
N LYS A 183 -2.61 16.06 -14.57
CA LYS A 183 -2.28 15.61 -15.95
C LYS A 183 -3.33 16.07 -16.97
N CYS A 184 -4.61 16.00 -16.62
CA CYS A 184 -5.73 16.54 -17.40
C CYS A 184 -5.73 18.08 -17.51
N ARG A 185 -4.73 18.78 -16.96
CA ARG A 185 -4.68 20.25 -16.85
C ARG A 185 -5.96 20.83 -16.22
N TYR A 186 -6.47 20.14 -15.19
CA TYR A 186 -7.66 20.50 -14.42
C TYR A 186 -8.96 20.56 -15.25
N ARG A 187 -8.94 19.95 -16.45
CA ARG A 187 -10.08 19.82 -17.38
C ARG A 187 -10.26 18.36 -17.86
N PRO A 188 -10.51 17.38 -16.97
CA PRO A 188 -10.93 16.03 -17.36
C PRO A 188 -12.23 16.09 -18.17
N SER A 189 -12.34 15.22 -19.17
CA SER A 189 -13.53 15.06 -20.02
C SER A 189 -13.46 13.71 -20.73
N TRP A 190 -14.60 13.23 -21.25
CA TRP A 190 -14.68 12.03 -22.09
C TRP A 190 -13.84 12.08 -23.39
N THR A 191 -13.30 13.26 -23.74
CA THR A 191 -12.40 13.48 -24.89
C THR A 191 -10.95 13.76 -24.48
N ASN A 192 -10.65 13.92 -23.19
CA ASN A 192 -9.30 14.20 -22.69
C ASN A 192 -8.47 12.90 -22.64
N SER A 193 -7.34 12.87 -23.34
CA SER A 193 -6.48 11.68 -23.46
C SER A 193 -5.97 11.16 -22.11
N GLU A 194 -5.63 12.05 -21.17
CA GLU A 194 -5.15 11.66 -19.84
C GLU A 194 -6.29 11.07 -18.99
N TYR A 195 -7.49 11.64 -19.06
CA TYR A 195 -8.68 11.10 -18.39
C TYR A 195 -9.03 9.72 -18.94
N ILE A 196 -9.05 9.54 -20.27
CA ILE A 196 -9.29 8.24 -20.91
C ILE A 196 -8.20 7.22 -20.51
N ALA A 197 -6.93 7.63 -20.52
CA ALA A 197 -5.81 6.78 -20.15
C ALA A 197 -5.77 6.41 -18.66
N TRP A 198 -6.27 7.29 -17.77
CA TRP A 198 -6.53 6.96 -16.37
C TRP A 198 -7.73 6.02 -16.24
N LYS A 199 -8.88 6.34 -16.85
CA LYS A 199 -10.12 5.56 -16.73
C LYS A 199 -9.96 4.11 -17.18
N ARG A 200 -9.16 3.87 -18.23
CA ARG A 200 -8.77 2.53 -18.73
C ARG A 200 -7.84 1.74 -17.80
N ARG A 201 -7.10 2.41 -16.90
CA ARG A 201 -6.12 1.79 -15.98
C ARG A 201 -6.58 1.71 -14.54
N GLN A 202 -7.45 2.62 -14.08
CA GLN A 202 -7.75 2.81 -12.66
C GLN A 202 -8.13 1.51 -11.94
N LYS A 203 -9.04 0.69 -12.50
CA LYS A 203 -9.47 -0.57 -11.88
C LYS A 203 -8.27 -1.51 -11.63
N ARG A 204 -7.35 -1.63 -12.58
CA ARG A 204 -6.15 -2.48 -12.44
C ARG A 204 -5.15 -1.92 -11.43
N GLU A 205 -4.93 -0.60 -11.41
CA GLU A 205 -4.01 0.04 -10.45
C GLU A 205 -4.55 -0.03 -9.01
N VAL A 206 -5.87 0.13 -8.84
CA VAL A 206 -6.58 0.02 -7.56
C VAL A 206 -6.65 -1.43 -7.09
N THR A 207 -7.04 -2.39 -7.94
CA THR A 207 -7.05 -3.81 -7.55
C THR A 207 -5.64 -4.29 -7.19
N LYS A 208 -4.56 -3.87 -7.90
CA LYS A 208 -3.20 -4.19 -7.45
C LYS A 208 -2.91 -3.63 -6.05
N TYR A 209 -3.34 -2.40 -5.75
CA TYR A 209 -3.14 -1.81 -4.42
C TYR A 209 -3.91 -2.56 -3.32
N LEU A 210 -5.20 -2.85 -3.54
CA LEU A 210 -6.03 -3.53 -2.56
C LEU A 210 -5.61 -5.00 -2.33
N ASN A 211 -5.04 -5.66 -3.35
CA ASN A 211 -4.35 -6.94 -3.15
C ASN A 211 -3.18 -6.78 -2.18
N LEU A 212 -2.26 -5.82 -2.40
CA LEU A 212 -1.11 -5.58 -1.50
C LEU A 212 -1.54 -5.29 -0.04
N LEU A 213 -2.68 -4.62 0.16
CA LEU A 213 -3.27 -4.42 1.49
C LEU A 213 -3.81 -5.73 2.10
N THR A 214 -4.42 -6.58 1.28
CA THR A 214 -4.97 -7.90 1.68
C THR A 214 -3.87 -8.93 1.94
N ASP A 215 -2.76 -8.86 1.19
CA ASP A 215 -1.60 -9.76 1.28
C ASP A 215 -0.69 -9.45 2.49
N CYS A 216 -0.98 -8.39 3.27
CA CYS A 216 -0.28 -8.06 4.51
C CYS A 216 -0.79 -8.89 5.69
N ILE A 217 -0.02 -9.90 6.07
CA ILE A 217 -0.38 -10.94 7.04
C ILE A 217 -0.25 -10.43 8.50
N PRO A 218 -1.34 -10.41 9.31
CA PRO A 218 -1.26 -10.04 10.72
C PRO A 218 -0.78 -11.22 11.58
N VAL A 219 0.52 -11.29 11.89
CA VAL A 219 1.08 -12.37 12.74
C VAL A 219 0.83 -12.12 14.22
N ILE A 220 0.78 -10.84 14.63
CA ILE A 220 0.15 -10.42 15.89
C ILE A 220 -0.86 -9.34 15.50
N PRO A 221 -2.18 -9.61 15.60
CA PRO A 221 -3.21 -8.64 15.26
C PRO A 221 -2.97 -7.29 15.94
N ASP A 222 -3.18 -6.21 15.19
CA ASP A 222 -3.01 -4.82 15.61
C ASP A 222 -1.61 -4.48 16.16
N GLN A 223 -0.57 -5.27 15.88
CA GLN A 223 0.79 -5.05 16.40
C GLN A 223 1.92 -5.39 15.41
N LEU A 224 1.89 -6.58 14.78
CA LEU A 224 2.99 -7.09 13.94
C LEU A 224 2.45 -7.71 12.65
N TYR A 225 2.75 -7.06 11.54
CA TYR A 225 2.36 -7.44 10.18
C TYR A 225 3.58 -7.90 9.37
N LEU A 226 3.34 -8.78 8.40
CA LEU A 226 4.33 -9.39 7.52
C LEU A 226 3.88 -9.19 6.06
N THR A 227 4.79 -8.77 5.17
CA THR A 227 4.54 -8.77 3.72
C THR A 227 5.78 -9.15 2.90
N SER A 228 5.52 -9.74 1.73
CA SER A 228 6.51 -10.07 0.71
C SER A 228 6.59 -9.04 -0.43
N GLU A 229 5.49 -8.34 -0.74
CA GLU A 229 5.46 -7.20 -1.67
C GLU A 229 5.19 -5.90 -0.92
N PHE A 230 5.92 -4.84 -1.28
CA PHE A 230 5.68 -3.47 -0.80
C PHE A 230 5.70 -2.50 -2.00
N PRO A 231 4.85 -1.45 -2.01
CA PRO A 231 4.78 -0.54 -3.15
C PRO A 231 6.11 0.18 -3.42
N GLY A 232 6.51 0.22 -4.70
CA GLY A 232 7.60 1.08 -5.18
C GLY A 232 7.14 2.49 -5.58
N ASP A 233 5.83 2.74 -5.54
CA ASP A 233 5.20 4.05 -5.74
C ASP A 233 5.01 4.69 -4.35
N PRO A 234 5.51 5.92 -4.11
CA PRO A 234 5.58 6.48 -2.75
C PRO A 234 4.20 6.86 -2.19
N ASP A 235 3.26 7.28 -3.04
CA ASP A 235 1.89 7.58 -2.58
C ASP A 235 1.15 6.28 -2.22
N ALA A 236 1.37 5.18 -2.97
CA ALA A 236 0.88 3.86 -2.62
C ALA A 236 1.55 3.31 -1.34
N ALA A 237 2.83 3.59 -1.12
CA ALA A 237 3.55 3.20 0.09
C ALA A 237 3.05 3.95 1.34
N GLU A 238 2.84 5.26 1.24
CA GLU A 238 2.24 6.05 2.33
C GLU A 238 0.80 5.60 2.60
N ALA A 239 0.00 5.37 1.55
CA ALA A 239 -1.38 4.88 1.71
C ALA A 239 -1.43 3.51 2.42
N LEU A 240 -0.58 2.55 2.02
CA LEU A 240 -0.54 1.21 2.64
C LEU A 240 -0.17 1.28 4.13
N LEU A 241 0.79 2.14 4.50
CA LEU A 241 1.17 2.34 5.89
C LEU A 241 0.04 2.98 6.72
N LEU A 242 -0.71 3.93 6.15
CA LEU A 242 -1.86 4.56 6.81
C LEU A 242 -3.06 3.62 6.94
N ASP A 243 -3.40 2.88 5.89
CA ASP A 243 -4.54 1.94 5.87
C ASP A 243 -4.32 0.76 6.85
N LEU A 244 -3.07 0.36 7.08
CA LEU A 244 -2.67 -0.64 8.08
C LEU A 244 -2.41 -0.07 9.49
N GLY A 245 -2.45 1.26 9.68
CA GLY A 245 -2.10 1.92 10.96
C GLY A 245 -0.62 1.86 11.36
N VAL A 246 0.26 1.46 10.45
CA VAL A 246 1.68 1.17 10.70
C VAL A 246 2.45 2.45 11.08
N THR A 247 3.22 2.33 12.16
CA THR A 247 4.07 3.42 12.69
C THR A 247 5.56 3.16 12.50
N HIS A 248 5.95 1.88 12.45
CA HIS A 248 7.32 1.42 12.31
C HIS A 248 7.43 0.47 11.11
N LEU A 249 8.28 0.79 10.13
CA LEU A 249 8.60 -0.09 9.01
C LEU A 249 9.95 -0.77 9.25
N LEU A 250 10.00 -2.09 9.14
CA LEU A 250 11.22 -2.86 9.04
C LEU A 250 11.37 -3.38 7.61
N SER A 251 12.41 -2.92 6.91
CA SER A 251 12.71 -3.35 5.53
C SER A 251 13.99 -4.19 5.49
N ILE A 252 13.88 -5.41 4.95
CA ILE A 252 15.02 -6.31 4.77
C ILE A 252 15.38 -6.33 3.27
N SER A 253 16.47 -5.67 2.89
CA SER A 253 16.95 -5.63 1.50
C SER A 253 17.70 -6.91 1.12
N SER A 254 17.71 -7.21 -0.18
CA SER A 254 18.40 -8.34 -0.81
C SER A 254 19.29 -7.87 -1.98
N ALA A 255 20.24 -6.95 -1.71
CA ALA A 255 21.23 -6.41 -2.66
C ALA A 255 20.70 -5.71 -3.95
N GLN A 256 19.38 -5.61 -4.13
CA GLN A 256 18.76 -5.14 -5.39
C GLN A 256 17.58 -4.17 -5.17
N LEU A 257 17.25 -3.83 -3.93
CA LEU A 257 16.12 -2.96 -3.60
C LEU A 257 16.65 -1.66 -2.97
N PRO A 258 16.34 -0.48 -3.52
CA PRO A 258 16.65 0.77 -2.84
C PRO A 258 15.80 0.88 -1.56
N LYS A 259 16.32 1.63 -0.57
CA LYS A 259 15.56 1.96 0.64
C LYS A 259 14.23 2.63 0.25
N PRO A 260 13.06 2.12 0.69
CA PRO A 260 11.77 2.76 0.44
C PRO A 260 11.78 4.23 0.84
N ASN A 261 11.34 5.11 -0.07
CA ASN A 261 11.19 6.52 0.22
C ASN A 261 9.83 6.76 0.89
N ILE A 262 9.84 6.82 2.22
CA ILE A 262 8.64 7.04 3.05
C ILE A 262 8.76 8.35 3.85
N PRO A 263 7.64 9.01 4.19
CA PRO A 263 7.63 10.18 5.06
C PRO A 263 8.34 9.96 6.40
N SER A 264 9.05 10.98 6.90
CA SER A 264 9.81 10.94 8.16
C SER A 264 8.98 10.85 9.45
N ILE A 265 7.65 10.75 9.33
CA ILE A 265 6.75 10.41 10.44
C ILE A 265 6.81 8.91 10.80
N TYR A 266 7.22 8.05 9.87
CA TYR A 266 7.41 6.62 10.10
C TYR A 266 8.82 6.32 10.58
N GLN A 267 8.94 5.48 11.61
CA GLN A 267 10.24 4.98 12.06
C GLN A 267 10.70 3.86 11.13
N HIS A 268 11.87 3.99 10.50
CA HIS A 268 12.31 3.07 9.45
C HIS A 268 13.62 2.37 9.79
N CYS A 269 13.53 1.13 10.27
CA CYS A 269 14.67 0.22 10.29
C CYS A 269 14.86 -0.36 8.88
N PHE A 270 16.08 -0.29 8.36
CA PHE A 270 16.46 -0.87 7.07
C PHE A 270 17.75 -1.64 7.26
N ILE A 271 17.70 -2.95 7.06
CA ILE A 271 18.88 -3.83 7.06
C ILE A 271 19.14 -4.31 5.63
N ASP A 272 20.40 -4.30 5.18
CA ASP A 272 20.78 -4.91 3.91
C ASP A 272 21.45 -6.26 4.15
N VAL A 273 20.82 -7.31 3.65
CA VAL A 273 21.32 -8.68 3.73
C VAL A 273 21.54 -9.14 2.29
N PRO A 274 22.75 -9.00 1.73
CA PRO A 274 22.98 -9.40 0.34
C PRO A 274 22.82 -10.91 0.18
N ASN A 275 22.40 -11.38 -0.99
CA ASN A 275 22.12 -12.81 -1.22
C ASN A 275 23.36 -13.72 -1.07
N SER A 276 24.55 -13.13 -1.12
CA SER A 276 25.86 -13.75 -0.89
C SER A 276 26.27 -13.87 0.58
N ALA A 277 25.71 -13.04 1.48
CA ALA A 277 26.01 -13.05 2.92
C ALA A 277 24.71 -13.24 3.72
N ARG A 278 24.26 -14.50 3.82
CA ARG A 278 23.00 -14.87 4.48
C ARG A 278 23.09 -14.69 6.00
N GLU A 279 24.30 -14.89 6.51
CA GLU A 279 24.76 -14.65 7.87
C GLU A 279 24.54 -13.22 8.38
N ALA A 280 24.49 -12.22 7.50
CA ALA A 280 24.20 -10.84 7.90
C ALA A 280 22.83 -10.74 8.59
N LEU A 281 21.85 -11.56 8.18
CA LEU A 281 20.54 -11.59 8.83
C LEU A 281 20.63 -12.10 10.27
N LEU A 282 21.47 -13.10 10.55
CA LEU A 282 21.61 -13.67 11.89
C LEU A 282 22.12 -12.62 12.89
N LEU A 283 23.15 -11.87 12.51
CA LEU A 283 23.76 -10.83 13.36
C LEU A 283 22.77 -9.69 13.65
N GLU A 284 21.98 -9.29 12.65
CA GLU A 284 20.95 -8.26 12.80
C GLU A 284 19.73 -8.69 13.65
N LEU A 285 19.53 -10.00 13.94
CA LEU A 285 18.33 -10.48 14.64
C LEU A 285 18.12 -9.81 16.00
N SER A 286 19.17 -9.61 16.80
CA SER A 286 19.06 -8.94 18.10
C SER A 286 18.61 -7.48 17.95
N HIS A 287 19.18 -6.75 16.97
CA HIS A 287 18.79 -5.37 16.68
C HIS A 287 17.32 -5.26 16.23
N VAL A 288 16.88 -6.08 15.27
CA VAL A 288 15.50 -6.00 14.76
C VAL A 288 14.47 -6.53 15.76
N CYS A 289 14.80 -7.53 16.59
CA CYS A 289 13.93 -7.96 17.69
C CYS A 289 13.74 -6.82 18.71
N THR A 290 14.82 -6.07 19.00
CA THR A 290 14.74 -4.88 19.84
C THR A 290 13.84 -3.83 19.19
N PHE A 291 14.05 -3.46 17.92
CA PHE A 291 13.22 -2.49 17.18
C PHE A 291 11.72 -2.85 17.19
N ILE A 292 11.37 -4.13 16.96
CA ILE A 292 9.98 -4.61 16.99
C ILE A 292 9.39 -4.52 18.41
N GLY A 293 10.14 -4.97 19.42
CA GLY A 293 9.70 -4.94 20.82
C GLY A 293 9.49 -3.51 21.33
N ASP A 294 10.43 -2.62 21.05
CA ASP A 294 10.38 -1.20 21.37
C ASP A 294 9.16 -0.49 20.75
N ALA A 295 8.85 -0.80 19.49
CA ALA A 295 7.71 -0.25 18.79
C ALA A 295 6.39 -0.68 19.45
N ILE A 296 6.22 -1.98 19.66
CA ILE A 296 5.00 -2.57 20.23
C ILE A 296 4.83 -2.13 21.70
N ALA A 297 5.90 -2.03 22.48
CA ALA A 297 5.87 -1.52 23.86
C ALA A 297 5.43 -0.05 23.96
N ARG A 298 5.61 0.74 22.89
CA ARG A 298 5.07 2.11 22.76
C ARG A 298 3.66 2.17 22.18
N GLY A 299 3.00 1.03 21.96
CA GLY A 299 1.69 0.94 21.29
C GLY A 299 1.75 1.18 19.77
N GLY A 300 2.95 1.11 19.18
CA GLY A 300 3.17 1.30 17.75
C GLY A 300 3.08 -0.01 16.96
N GLN A 301 2.37 0.05 15.83
CA GLN A 301 2.24 -1.08 14.91
C GLN A 301 3.45 -1.18 13.96
N VAL A 302 3.91 -2.41 13.71
CA VAL A 302 5.11 -2.73 12.93
C VAL A 302 4.77 -3.52 11.67
N LEU A 303 5.32 -3.14 10.52
CA LEU A 303 5.29 -3.93 9.28
C LEU A 303 6.70 -4.44 8.94
N VAL A 304 6.84 -5.76 8.77
CA VAL A 304 8.07 -6.41 8.30
C VAL A 304 7.94 -6.73 6.81
N GLN A 305 8.77 -6.08 6.00
CA GLN A 305 8.79 -6.17 4.54
C GLN A 305 10.06 -6.88 4.05
N CYS A 306 9.91 -7.99 3.33
CA CYS A 306 10.97 -8.59 2.53
C CYS A 306 10.46 -9.43 1.34
N ARG A 307 10.95 -9.15 0.13
CA ARG A 307 10.72 -10.00 -1.07
C ARG A 307 11.22 -11.43 -0.93
N VAL A 308 12.06 -11.73 0.06
CA VAL A 308 12.46 -13.08 0.42
C VAL A 308 11.72 -13.45 1.70
N GLU A 309 10.50 -13.94 1.55
CA GLU A 309 9.56 -14.30 2.64
C GLU A 309 10.24 -15.04 3.81
N LEU A 310 11.05 -16.06 3.50
CA LEU A 310 11.92 -16.79 4.43
C LEU A 310 12.64 -15.89 5.45
N ARG A 311 13.17 -14.74 5.04
CA ARG A 311 13.92 -13.83 5.92
C ARG A 311 13.01 -13.08 6.89
N ALA A 312 11.87 -12.61 6.41
CA ALA A 312 10.89 -11.93 7.25
C ALA A 312 10.22 -12.92 8.22
N CYS A 313 9.96 -14.16 7.79
CA CYS A 313 9.55 -15.26 8.66
C CYS A 313 10.60 -15.57 9.75
N ILE A 314 11.90 -15.60 9.42
CA ILE A 314 12.98 -15.76 10.42
C ILE A 314 12.95 -14.61 11.44
N VAL A 315 12.84 -13.35 10.99
CA VAL A 315 12.78 -12.18 11.88
C VAL A 315 11.56 -12.20 12.80
N VAL A 316 10.38 -12.53 12.26
CA VAL A 316 9.14 -12.63 13.03
C VAL A 316 9.23 -13.74 14.08
N CYS A 317 9.74 -14.93 13.71
CA CYS A 317 9.92 -16.01 14.68
C CYS A 317 11.03 -15.72 15.69
N ALA A 318 12.12 -15.07 15.31
CA ALA A 318 13.17 -14.62 16.23
C ALA A 318 12.61 -13.64 17.28
N TYR A 319 11.78 -12.67 16.86
CA TYR A 319 11.09 -11.77 17.79
C TYR A 319 10.14 -12.53 18.72
N LEU A 320 9.33 -13.47 18.19
CA LEU A 320 8.44 -14.30 19.01
C LEU A 320 9.21 -15.15 20.04
N MET A 321 10.36 -15.72 19.66
CA MET A 321 11.25 -16.46 20.56
C MET A 321 11.82 -15.58 21.66
N ALA A 322 12.43 -14.44 21.30
CA ALA A 322 13.06 -13.53 22.25
C ALA A 322 12.06 -12.85 23.21
N SER A 323 10.88 -12.46 22.71
CA SER A 323 9.85 -11.77 23.51
C SER A 323 9.03 -12.70 24.41
N ARG A 324 8.90 -13.99 24.07
CA ARG A 324 8.07 -14.96 24.82
C ARG A 324 8.87 -16.10 25.47
N ASN A 325 10.19 -16.15 25.26
CA ASN A 325 11.09 -17.22 25.67
C ASN A 325 10.62 -18.62 25.24
N ILE A 326 10.26 -18.76 23.96
CA ILE A 326 9.74 -20.00 23.35
C ILE A 326 10.72 -20.61 22.34
N SER A 327 10.55 -21.91 22.06
CA SER A 327 11.37 -22.63 21.08
C SER A 327 11.05 -22.24 19.62
N PRO A 328 11.97 -22.47 18.66
CA PRO A 328 11.74 -22.24 17.23
C PRO A 328 10.46 -22.89 16.68
N ARG A 329 10.10 -24.09 17.16
CA ARG A 329 8.86 -24.78 16.75
C ARG A 329 7.60 -24.09 17.28
N GLN A 330 7.60 -23.64 18.53
CA GLN A 330 6.47 -22.90 19.09
C GLN A 330 6.29 -21.53 18.43
N ALA A 331 7.39 -20.85 18.09
CA ALA A 331 7.34 -19.62 17.31
C ALA A 331 6.84 -19.86 15.88
N PHE A 332 7.24 -20.97 15.25
CA PHE A 332 6.70 -21.39 13.96
C PHE A 332 5.19 -21.67 14.02
N THR A 333 4.67 -22.38 15.02
CA THR A 333 3.22 -22.63 15.16
C THR A 333 2.38 -21.34 15.24
N ILE A 334 2.93 -20.26 15.81
CA ILE A 334 2.26 -18.95 15.82
C ILE A 334 2.26 -18.32 14.42
N LEU A 335 3.38 -18.43 13.67
CA LEU A 335 3.48 -17.96 12.29
C LEU A 335 2.59 -18.78 11.34
N GLU A 336 2.57 -20.10 11.48
CA GLU A 336 1.77 -21.07 10.71
C GLU A 336 0.27 -20.81 10.83
N ALA A 337 -0.20 -20.39 12.02
CA ALA A 337 -1.59 -19.99 12.21
C ALA A 337 -1.99 -18.71 11.44
N ALA A 338 -1.02 -17.84 11.11
CA ALA A 338 -1.23 -16.63 10.30
C ALA A 338 -0.89 -16.85 8.81
N LEU A 339 0.04 -17.76 8.50
CA LEU A 339 0.55 -18.03 7.16
C LEU A 339 0.63 -19.56 6.89
N PRO A 340 -0.51 -20.25 6.76
CA PRO A 340 -0.60 -21.72 6.76
C PRO A 340 -0.05 -22.42 5.50
N LEU A 341 0.41 -21.65 4.50
CA LEU A 341 1.03 -22.17 3.28
C LEU A 341 2.57 -22.01 3.28
N TYR A 342 3.15 -21.37 4.29
CA TYR A 342 4.60 -21.18 4.37
C TYR A 342 5.31 -22.46 4.82
N ASN A 343 6.19 -22.98 3.97
CA ASN A 343 6.94 -24.21 4.22
C ASN A 343 8.36 -23.90 4.73
N PRO A 344 8.68 -24.12 6.03
CA PRO A 344 9.96 -23.77 6.62
C PRO A 344 11.08 -24.71 6.15
N THR A 345 12.13 -24.14 5.57
CA THR A 345 13.31 -24.91 5.12
C THR A 345 14.22 -25.31 6.28
N THR A 346 15.15 -26.26 6.06
CA THR A 346 16.23 -26.56 7.02
C THR A 346 17.05 -25.30 7.37
N ALA A 347 17.18 -24.35 6.44
CA ALA A 347 17.85 -23.08 6.69
C ALA A 347 17.05 -22.16 7.63
N PHE A 348 15.71 -22.18 7.58
CA PHE A 348 14.85 -21.42 8.52
C PHE A 348 15.15 -21.85 9.97
N TYR A 349 15.00 -23.14 10.25
CA TYR A 349 15.26 -23.68 11.59
C TYR A 349 16.71 -23.44 12.02
N ARG A 350 17.70 -23.68 11.15
CA ARG A 350 19.12 -23.48 11.50
C ARG A 350 19.44 -22.04 11.94
N HIS A 351 18.81 -21.01 11.38
CA HIS A 351 18.99 -19.62 11.88
C HIS A 351 18.41 -19.45 13.28
N LEU A 352 17.20 -19.97 13.53
CA LEU A 352 16.52 -19.86 14.82
C LEU A 352 17.21 -20.70 15.91
N ASP A 353 17.69 -21.89 15.59
CA ASP A 353 18.43 -22.76 16.51
C ASP A 353 19.75 -22.10 16.95
N ILE A 354 20.49 -21.49 16.02
CA ILE A 354 21.71 -20.73 16.36
C ILE A 354 21.35 -19.47 17.16
N PHE A 355 20.29 -18.74 16.80
CA PHE A 355 19.83 -17.56 17.52
C PHE A 355 19.47 -17.88 18.98
N ALA A 356 18.76 -18.98 19.22
CA ALA A 356 18.48 -19.49 20.57
C ALA A 356 19.76 -19.90 21.32
N ALA A 357 20.68 -20.62 20.65
CA ALA A 357 21.94 -21.05 21.24
C ALA A 357 22.91 -19.89 21.56
N CYS A 358 22.70 -18.70 20.98
CA CYS A 358 23.39 -17.45 21.33
C CYS A 358 22.64 -16.64 22.40
N ASN A 359 21.67 -17.23 23.11
CA ASN A 359 20.77 -16.54 24.05
C ASN A 359 20.13 -15.26 23.45
N PHE A 360 19.71 -15.34 22.18
CA PHE A 360 19.14 -14.24 21.38
C PHE A 360 20.09 -13.06 21.09
N HIS A 361 21.39 -13.20 21.36
CA HIS A 361 22.43 -12.17 21.14
C HIS A 361 23.61 -12.73 20.32
N PRO A 362 23.41 -13.08 19.02
CA PRO A 362 24.47 -13.58 18.15
C PRO A 362 25.51 -12.49 17.85
N THR A 363 26.78 -12.79 18.08
CA THR A 363 27.92 -11.94 17.70
C THR A 363 28.88 -12.72 16.81
N VAL A 364 29.73 -12.02 16.05
CA VAL A 364 30.73 -12.64 15.16
C VAL A 364 31.70 -13.54 15.94
N ASP A 365 32.07 -13.12 17.15
CA ASP A 365 33.00 -13.84 18.04
C ASP A 365 32.36 -15.03 18.77
N HIS A 366 31.02 -15.19 18.69
CA HIS A 366 30.35 -16.28 19.40
C HIS A 366 30.73 -17.63 18.76
N PRO A 367 31.22 -18.64 19.51
CA PRO A 367 31.81 -19.85 18.93
C PRO A 367 30.91 -20.61 17.94
N ILE A 368 29.59 -20.62 18.18
CA ILE A 368 28.60 -21.26 17.31
C ILE A 368 28.40 -20.48 16.00
N VAL A 369 28.45 -19.15 16.06
CA VAL A 369 28.36 -18.28 14.87
C VAL A 369 29.63 -18.44 14.04
N HIS A 370 30.81 -18.35 14.66
CA HIS A 370 32.10 -18.56 13.99
C HIS A 370 32.18 -19.94 13.30
N ALA A 371 31.73 -21.01 13.96
CA ALA A 371 31.68 -22.35 13.35
C ALA A 371 30.74 -22.40 12.12
N TRP A 372 29.58 -21.74 12.19
CA TRP A 372 28.63 -21.68 11.08
C TRP A 372 29.14 -20.86 9.88
N LEU A 373 29.86 -19.76 10.15
CA LEU A 373 30.55 -18.96 9.12
C LEU A 373 31.64 -19.78 8.41
N ALA A 374 32.40 -20.56 9.16
CA ALA A 374 33.41 -21.47 8.61
C ALA A 374 32.77 -22.55 7.71
N GLU A 375 31.68 -23.18 8.16
CA GLU A 375 30.94 -24.17 7.36
C GLU A 375 30.44 -23.61 6.01
N GLN A 376 29.91 -22.37 5.98
CA GLN A 376 29.44 -21.77 4.73
C GLN A 376 30.59 -21.31 3.82
N SER A 377 31.77 -21.03 4.38
CA SER A 377 32.99 -20.74 3.61
C SER A 377 33.56 -22.01 2.95
N SER A 378 33.36 -23.17 3.57
CA SER A 378 33.75 -24.47 3.00
C SER A 378 32.68 -25.04 2.06
N GLY A 379 32.84 -24.82 0.75
CA GLY A 379 32.13 -25.58 -0.27
C GLY A 379 32.39 -27.10 -0.16
N PRO A 380 31.53 -27.96 -0.76
CA PRO A 380 31.47 -29.39 -0.44
C PRO A 380 32.67 -30.23 -0.95
N LEU A 381 33.81 -30.12 -0.25
CA LEU A 381 34.98 -30.98 -0.40
C LEU A 381 35.45 -31.46 0.97
N LEU A 382 34.99 -32.67 1.35
CA LEU A 382 35.77 -33.72 2.05
C LEU A 382 34.84 -34.89 2.40
N LYS A 383 34.69 -35.86 1.48
CA LYS A 383 34.32 -37.22 1.90
C LYS A 383 35.53 -37.82 2.61
N LEU A 384 35.33 -38.30 3.83
CA LEU A 384 36.39 -38.80 4.69
C LEU A 384 37.15 -39.95 4.03
N ALA A 385 38.47 -39.81 3.88
CA ALA A 385 39.31 -40.84 3.26
C ALA A 385 39.56 -42.00 4.23
N THR A 386 38.69 -43.00 4.22
CA THR A 386 38.88 -44.26 4.96
C THR A 386 40.08 -45.02 4.40
N LYS A 387 41.17 -45.09 5.17
CA LYS A 387 42.35 -45.91 4.85
C LYS A 387 42.00 -47.40 4.83
N THR A 388 42.18 -48.03 3.66
CA THR A 388 42.41 -49.48 3.55
C THR A 388 43.56 -49.71 2.59
N GLN A 389 44.57 -50.49 3.00
CA GLN A 389 45.71 -50.87 2.15
C GLN A 389 45.53 -52.31 1.65
N SER A 390 45.66 -52.55 0.34
CA SER A 390 46.03 -53.87 -0.18
C SER A 390 46.48 -53.85 -1.65
N ILE A 391 47.81 -53.92 -1.84
CA ILE A 391 48.54 -54.79 -2.79
C ILE A 391 48.32 -54.63 -4.32
N THR A 392 49.44 -54.74 -5.03
CA THR A 392 49.72 -54.55 -6.47
C THR A 392 49.18 -55.61 -7.44
N THR A 393 48.92 -55.23 -8.71
CA THR A 393 49.66 -55.67 -9.93
C THR A 393 49.15 -54.94 -11.20
N ASN A 394 49.94 -54.95 -12.29
CA ASN A 394 49.67 -54.27 -13.60
C ASN A 394 49.78 -55.30 -14.77
N PRO A 395 49.42 -54.94 -16.04
CA PRO A 395 48.16 -54.40 -16.54
C PRO A 395 47.46 -55.42 -17.50
N PRO A 396 47.53 -55.48 -18.87
CA PRO A 396 47.85 -54.54 -19.97
C PRO A 396 46.77 -54.43 -21.11
N SER A 397 47.04 -53.57 -22.11
CA SER A 397 46.68 -53.64 -23.56
C SER A 397 45.22 -53.65 -24.09
N LEU A 398 44.90 -52.59 -24.89
CA LEU A 398 44.24 -52.56 -26.23
C LEU A 398 42.84 -53.23 -26.41
N THR A 399 41.89 -52.72 -27.21
CA THR A 399 42.01 -52.18 -28.59
C THR A 399 40.77 -51.31 -28.95
N ILE A 400 40.86 -50.42 -29.95
CA ILE A 400 39.70 -49.75 -30.57
C ILE A 400 39.26 -50.53 -31.81
N THR A 401 37.97 -50.86 -31.95
CA THR A 401 37.41 -51.36 -33.22
C THR A 401 35.93 -50.99 -33.35
N THR A 402 35.50 -50.63 -34.55
CA THR A 402 34.13 -50.19 -34.88
C THR A 402 33.31 -51.29 -35.55
N SER A 403 32.09 -51.54 -35.08
CA SER A 403 31.02 -52.15 -35.89
C SER A 403 29.63 -51.78 -35.36
N THR A 404 28.64 -51.76 -36.24
CA THR A 404 27.27 -51.29 -35.98
C THR A 404 26.27 -52.42 -35.89
N THR A 405 25.43 -52.44 -34.84
CA THR A 405 24.10 -53.08 -34.84
C THR A 405 23.12 -52.22 -34.05
N LEU A 406 21.84 -52.24 -34.43
CA LEU A 406 20.79 -51.41 -33.83
C LEU A 406 20.16 -52.08 -32.61
N SER A 407 19.77 -51.30 -31.59
CA SER A 407 18.41 -51.34 -31.04
C SER A 407 18.13 -50.19 -30.05
N ASN A 408 16.85 -49.84 -29.94
CA ASN A 408 16.21 -49.12 -28.83
C ASN A 408 16.70 -47.69 -28.49
N CYS A 409 16.28 -46.73 -29.31
CA CYS A 409 16.19 -45.32 -28.92
C CYS A 409 15.17 -45.13 -27.78
N VAL A 410 15.48 -44.25 -26.82
CA VAL A 410 14.47 -43.65 -25.92
C VAL A 410 13.78 -42.50 -26.66
N PRO A 411 12.44 -42.41 -26.70
CA PRO A 411 11.75 -41.39 -27.48
C PRO A 411 11.79 -40.00 -26.81
N SER A 412 12.28 -39.00 -27.53
CA SER A 412 12.01 -37.60 -27.24
C SER A 412 10.53 -37.29 -27.49
N ARG A 413 9.81 -36.74 -26.51
CA ARG A 413 8.47 -36.20 -26.75
C ARG A 413 8.55 -34.98 -27.67
N PRO A 414 7.60 -34.81 -28.62
CA PRO A 414 7.48 -33.57 -29.39
C PRO A 414 6.99 -32.42 -28.49
N LEU A 415 7.15 -31.20 -28.97
CA LEU A 415 6.43 -30.03 -28.45
C LEU A 415 4.94 -30.19 -28.78
N ASP A 416 4.07 -30.03 -27.78
CA ASP A 416 2.61 -30.11 -27.99
C ASP A 416 2.15 -29.00 -28.93
N ALA A 417 1.38 -29.38 -29.97
CA ALA A 417 0.82 -28.44 -30.93
C ALA A 417 -0.32 -27.63 -30.27
N PHE A 418 -0.40 -26.35 -30.59
CA PHE A 418 -1.39 -25.44 -30.02
C PHE A 418 -2.79 -25.79 -30.55
N ASP A 419 -3.67 -26.33 -29.69
CA ASP A 419 -4.97 -26.84 -30.12
C ASP A 419 -5.97 -25.72 -30.46
N LEU A 420 -6.12 -25.47 -31.75
CA LEU A 420 -7.09 -24.53 -32.32
C LEU A 420 -8.55 -25.03 -32.19
N ALA A 421 -8.81 -26.32 -31.98
CA ALA A 421 -10.16 -26.84 -31.79
C ALA A 421 -10.71 -26.40 -30.42
N SER A 422 -9.96 -26.62 -29.33
CA SER A 422 -10.31 -26.12 -28.00
C SER A 422 -10.50 -24.60 -27.97
N LEU A 423 -9.68 -23.84 -28.70
CA LEU A 423 -9.81 -22.38 -28.77
C LEU A 423 -11.13 -21.95 -29.45
N ASN A 424 -11.52 -22.60 -30.55
CA ASN A 424 -12.78 -22.32 -31.23
C ASN A 424 -14.01 -22.70 -30.38
N GLU A 425 -13.93 -23.78 -29.60
CA GLU A 425 -15.02 -24.17 -28.69
C GLU A 425 -15.28 -23.10 -27.61
N VAL A 426 -14.22 -22.50 -27.06
CA VAL A 426 -14.31 -21.38 -26.10
C VAL A 426 -14.87 -20.12 -26.75
N LEU A 427 -14.50 -19.81 -27.99
CA LEU A 427 -15.00 -18.65 -28.73
C LEU A 427 -16.50 -18.76 -29.06
N LEU A 428 -16.97 -19.96 -29.46
CA LEU A 428 -18.39 -20.21 -29.71
C LEU A 428 -19.25 -20.04 -28.45
N ARG A 429 -18.75 -20.50 -27.29
CA ARG A 429 -19.41 -20.31 -25.98
C ARG A 429 -19.50 -18.84 -25.55
N TYR A 430 -18.62 -17.97 -26.07
CA TYR A 430 -18.68 -16.51 -25.83
C TYR A 430 -19.69 -15.79 -26.72
N GLN A 431 -19.90 -16.28 -27.95
CA GLN A 431 -20.83 -15.66 -28.89
C GLN A 431 -22.30 -15.94 -28.51
N SER A 432 -22.63 -17.17 -28.08
CA SER A 432 -23.99 -17.52 -27.65
C SER A 432 -24.47 -16.77 -26.41
N THR A 433 -23.56 -16.28 -25.56
CA THR A 433 -23.91 -15.43 -24.40
C THR A 433 -24.27 -13.99 -24.75
N SER A 434 -24.11 -13.56 -26.01
CA SER A 434 -24.35 -12.16 -26.41
C SER A 434 -25.75 -11.86 -26.95
N GLU A 435 -26.60 -12.87 -27.16
CA GLU A 435 -27.93 -12.72 -27.79
C GLU A 435 -29.12 -12.90 -26.83
N MET A 436 -28.87 -12.95 -25.50
CA MET A 436 -29.93 -13.04 -24.47
C MET A 436 -30.10 -11.76 -23.63
N VAL A 437 -29.57 -10.61 -24.08
CA VAL A 437 -29.83 -9.30 -23.47
C VAL A 437 -30.08 -8.25 -24.56
N SER A 438 -31.30 -8.26 -25.12
CA SER A 438 -31.84 -7.23 -26.02
C SER A 438 -33.35 -7.11 -25.82
#